data_AF-A0A1L8I3E0-F1
#
_entry.id   AF-A0A1L8I3E0-F1
#
_cell.length_a   1.000
_cell.length_b   1.000
_cell.length_c   1.000
_cell.angle_alpha   90.00
_cell.angle_beta   90.00
_cell.angle_gamma   90.00
#
_symmetry.space_group_name_H-M   'P 1'
#
loop_
_entity.id
_entity.type
_entity.pdbx_description
1 polymer ?
#
loop_
_entity_poly.entity_id
_entity_poly.type
_entity_poly.pdbx_seq_one_letter_code
_entity_poly.pdbx_strand_id
1 'polypeptide(L)'
;MSPEVSGMWAIPLLAFIISLALTADMARQYWRKRQAHQLAYAAGLALFSLAVLTEFIATAFGWSPWMYKLYYYTGIVLVPVLASGSVFLLRRKGLALVFFLYVLVTALLMLLQLIVAPVDVDRLPDKGLTVGGSAMSEAVRQYSFWLSGVGGIVLLAVSLYSFIRTRYWGNLFIFFGALVMSAGGRLAVAGLPALLPLSELVGIILLYIGVARHPGSRRQTARSMPDA
;
A
#
# COMPACT_ATOMS: atom_id res chain seq x y z
N MET A 1 -11.57 32.17 2.81
CA MET A 1 -10.81 30.97 2.41
C MET A 1 -9.35 31.29 2.57
N SER A 2 -8.63 30.64 3.50
CA SER A 2 -7.19 30.82 3.61
C SER A 2 -6.51 30.20 2.37
N PRO A 3 -5.46 30.82 1.81
CA PRO A 3 -4.76 30.33 0.62
C PRO A 3 -4.17 28.91 0.76
N GLU A 4 -4.01 28.41 1.99
CA GLU A 4 -3.37 27.13 2.32
C GLU A 4 -4.21 25.90 1.96
N VAL A 5 -5.54 26.02 1.87
CA VAL A 5 -6.44 24.90 1.54
C VAL A 5 -6.52 24.65 0.02
N SER A 6 -6.16 25.66 -0.78
CA SER A 6 -6.25 25.66 -2.24
C SER A 6 -5.11 24.85 -2.87
N GLY A 7 -5.18 23.52 -2.81
CA GLY A 7 -4.23 22.64 -3.50
C GLY A 7 -3.94 21.30 -2.82
N MET A 8 -4.47 21.06 -1.62
CA MET A 8 -4.21 19.81 -0.88
C MET A 8 -4.69 18.54 -1.61
N TRP A 9 -5.68 18.67 -2.50
CA TRP A 9 -6.20 17.57 -3.33
C TRP A 9 -5.31 17.23 -4.53
N ALA A 10 -4.40 18.12 -4.94
CA ALA A 10 -3.59 17.95 -6.15
C ALA A 10 -2.58 16.79 -5.99
N ILE A 11 -2.01 16.62 -4.80
CA ILE A 11 -1.04 15.56 -4.53
C ILE A 11 -1.71 14.18 -4.53
N PRO A 12 -2.84 13.94 -3.80
CA PRO A 12 -3.60 12.69 -3.92
C PRO A 12 -4.05 12.39 -5.36
N LEU A 13 -4.47 13.40 -6.13
CA LEU A 13 -4.83 13.20 -7.54
C LEU A 13 -3.64 12.74 -8.39
N LEU A 14 -2.49 13.38 -8.22
CA LEU A 14 -1.26 12.99 -8.90
C LEU A 14 -0.82 11.58 -8.49
N ALA A 15 -0.88 11.28 -7.19
CA ALA A 15 -0.61 9.96 -6.65
C ALA A 15 -1.55 8.91 -7.24
N PHE A 16 -2.85 9.22 -7.39
CA PHE A 16 -3.83 8.34 -8.05
C PHE A 16 -3.45 8.06 -9.50
N ILE A 17 -3.22 9.09 -10.30
CA ILE A 17 -2.89 8.93 -11.73
C ILE A 17 -1.63 8.08 -11.89
N ILE A 18 -0.58 8.38 -11.12
CA ILE A 18 0.67 7.64 -11.16
C ILE A 18 0.45 6.20 -10.70
N SER A 19 -0.10 6.00 -9.51
CA SER A 19 -0.29 4.65 -8.95
C SER A 19 -1.21 3.77 -9.79
N LEU A 20 -2.21 4.34 -10.47
CA LEU A 20 -3.06 3.61 -11.41
C LEU A 20 -2.25 3.11 -12.62
N ALA A 21 -1.36 3.95 -13.17
CA ALA A 21 -0.46 3.55 -14.24
C ALA A 21 0.53 2.45 -13.79
N LEU A 22 1.09 2.56 -12.58
CA LEU A 22 1.96 1.55 -11.99
C LEU A 22 1.22 0.22 -11.74
N THR A 23 -0.03 0.29 -11.28
CA THR A 23 -0.92 -0.86 -11.12
C THR A 23 -1.15 -1.56 -12.45
N ALA A 24 -1.51 -0.80 -13.49
CA ALA A 24 -1.74 -1.33 -14.83
C ALA A 24 -0.48 -2.00 -15.39
N ASP A 25 0.70 -1.40 -15.21
CA ASP A 25 1.95 -2.02 -15.63
C ASP A 25 2.23 -3.34 -14.89
N MET A 26 2.12 -3.33 -13.57
CA MET A 26 2.35 -4.53 -12.75
C MET A 26 1.35 -5.64 -13.08
N ALA A 27 0.08 -5.29 -13.32
CA ALA A 27 -0.95 -6.23 -13.76
C ALA A 27 -0.59 -6.83 -15.13
N ARG A 28 -0.17 -6.02 -16.10
CA ARG A 28 0.32 -6.52 -17.41
C ARG A 28 1.50 -7.47 -17.25
N GLN A 29 2.44 -7.15 -16.36
CA GLN A 29 3.56 -8.05 -16.07
C GLN A 29 3.10 -9.39 -15.48
N TYR A 30 2.13 -9.36 -14.55
CA TYR A 30 1.51 -10.57 -14.01
C TYR A 30 0.83 -11.41 -15.09
N TRP A 31 0.03 -10.80 -15.98
CA TRP A 31 -0.63 -11.54 -17.06
C TRP A 31 0.36 -12.28 -17.97
N ARG A 32 1.54 -11.69 -18.21
CA ARG A 32 2.60 -12.29 -19.04
C ARG A 32 3.38 -13.41 -18.36
N LYS A 33 3.58 -13.36 -17.03
CA LYS A 33 4.52 -14.25 -16.32
C LYS A 33 3.87 -15.14 -15.26
N ARG A 34 2.63 -14.81 -14.87
CA ARG A 34 1.79 -15.52 -13.89
C ARG A 34 2.49 -15.80 -12.56
N GLN A 35 3.34 -14.88 -12.10
CA GLN A 35 4.07 -15.04 -10.84
C GLN A 35 3.25 -14.47 -9.67
N ALA A 36 3.14 -15.24 -8.58
CA ALA A 36 2.36 -14.86 -7.39
C ALA A 36 2.79 -13.51 -6.79
N HIS A 37 4.10 -13.22 -6.78
CA HIS A 37 4.60 -11.95 -6.25
C HIS A 37 4.07 -10.74 -7.05
N GLN A 38 3.95 -10.86 -8.38
CA GLN A 38 3.46 -9.77 -9.22
C GLN A 38 1.97 -9.51 -9.00
N LEU A 39 1.18 -10.57 -8.79
CA LEU A 39 -0.22 -10.43 -8.43
C LEU A 39 -0.39 -9.70 -7.11
N ALA A 40 0.40 -10.08 -6.09
CA ALA A 40 0.35 -9.42 -4.78
C ALA A 40 0.76 -7.95 -4.88
N TYR A 41 1.82 -7.60 -5.61
CA TYR A 41 2.19 -6.20 -5.83
C TYR A 41 1.15 -5.43 -6.64
N ALA A 42 0.58 -6.02 -7.68
CA ALA A 42 -0.49 -5.38 -8.45
C ALA A 42 -1.73 -5.12 -7.59
N ALA A 43 -2.13 -6.07 -6.75
CA ALA A 43 -3.24 -5.92 -5.81
C ALA A 43 -2.96 -4.83 -4.77
N GLY A 44 -1.74 -4.79 -4.21
CA GLY A 44 -1.34 -3.75 -3.27
C GLY A 44 -1.31 -2.36 -3.90
N LEU A 45 -0.81 -2.23 -5.14
CA LEU A 45 -0.83 -0.98 -5.90
C LEU A 45 -2.27 -0.55 -6.25
N ALA A 46 -3.16 -1.49 -6.56
CA ALA A 46 -4.57 -1.21 -6.80
C ALA A 46 -5.27 -0.68 -5.54
N LEU A 47 -5.01 -1.30 -4.39
CA LEU A 47 -5.52 -0.84 -3.09
C LEU A 47 -4.99 0.56 -2.76
N PHE A 48 -3.69 0.81 -2.99
CA PHE A 48 -3.11 2.14 -2.86
C PHE A 48 -3.81 3.16 -3.78
N SER A 49 -4.00 2.82 -5.06
CA SER A 49 -4.67 3.70 -6.03
C SER A 49 -6.09 4.04 -5.56
N LEU A 50 -6.80 3.06 -5.02
CA LEU A 50 -8.14 3.28 -4.47
C LEU A 50 -8.11 4.18 -3.23
N ALA A 51 -7.14 3.99 -2.33
CA ALA A 51 -6.97 4.82 -1.14
C ALA A 51 -6.73 6.30 -1.52
N VAL A 52 -5.74 6.58 -2.38
CA VAL A 52 -5.44 7.97 -2.78
C VAL A 52 -6.54 8.59 -3.66
N LEU A 53 -7.31 7.78 -4.39
CA LEU A 53 -8.51 8.24 -5.08
C LEU A 53 -9.57 8.71 -4.07
N THR A 54 -9.84 7.91 -3.04
CA THR A 54 -10.79 8.30 -2.00
C THR A 54 -10.33 9.53 -1.24
N GLU A 55 -9.03 9.66 -0.97
CA GLU A 55 -8.44 10.83 -0.35
C GLU A 55 -8.56 12.07 -1.24
N PHE A 56 -8.30 11.97 -2.54
CA PHE A 56 -8.53 13.05 -3.51
C PHE A 56 -9.99 13.53 -3.47
N ILE A 57 -10.94 12.60 -3.61
CA ILE A 57 -12.36 12.96 -3.64
C ILE A 57 -12.77 13.59 -2.30
N ALA A 58 -12.32 13.02 -1.18
CA ALA A 58 -12.69 13.52 0.14
C ALA A 58 -12.07 14.88 0.48
N THR A 59 -10.82 15.13 0.06
CA THR A 59 -10.16 16.43 0.25
C THR A 59 -10.75 17.52 -0.64
N ALA A 60 -11.22 17.19 -1.85
CA ALA A 60 -11.83 18.14 -2.77
C ALA A 60 -13.31 18.44 -2.46
N PHE A 61 -14.09 17.39 -2.20
CA PHE A 61 -15.56 17.45 -2.13
C PHE A 61 -16.13 17.21 -0.72
N GLY A 62 -15.30 16.77 0.23
CA GLY A 62 -15.68 16.50 1.62
C GLY A 62 -15.81 15.01 1.93
N TRP A 63 -15.77 14.69 3.23
CA TRP A 63 -15.82 13.31 3.71
C TRP A 63 -17.26 12.81 3.88
N SER A 64 -17.49 11.56 3.51
CA SER A 64 -18.70 10.82 3.85
C SER A 64 -18.34 9.56 4.64
N PRO A 65 -19.26 8.98 5.43
CA PRO A 65 -19.01 7.75 6.17
C PRO A 65 -18.54 6.58 5.28
N TRP A 66 -19.14 6.43 4.10
CA TRP A 66 -18.79 5.36 3.17
C TRP A 66 -17.39 5.58 2.57
N MET A 67 -17.05 6.83 2.22
CA MET A 67 -15.76 7.18 1.63
C MET A 67 -14.65 6.97 2.65
N TYR A 68 -14.91 7.37 3.89
CA TYR A 68 -14.01 7.15 5.00
C TYR A 68 -13.76 5.66 5.26
N LYS A 69 -14.79 4.81 5.23
CA LYS A 69 -14.63 3.35 5.33
C LYS A 69 -13.75 2.80 4.20
N LEU A 70 -13.99 3.24 2.96
CA LEU A 70 -13.23 2.78 1.80
C LEU A 70 -11.75 3.20 1.89
N TYR A 71 -11.48 4.47 2.19
CA TYR A 71 -10.15 5.00 2.46
C TYR A 71 -9.44 4.21 3.57
N TYR A 72 -10.14 4.01 4.69
CA TYR A 72 -9.57 3.37 5.87
C TYR A 72 -9.22 1.90 5.62
N TYR A 73 -10.13 1.15 4.98
CA TYR A 73 -9.89 -0.24 4.62
C TYR A 73 -8.72 -0.40 3.66
N THR A 74 -8.75 0.36 2.56
CA THR A 74 -7.73 0.26 1.52
C THR A 74 -6.36 0.69 2.04
N GLY A 75 -6.30 1.77 2.82
CA GLY A 75 -5.08 2.24 3.49
C GLY A 75 -4.46 1.21 4.44
N ILE A 76 -5.29 0.45 5.17
CA ILE A 76 -4.81 -0.56 6.11
C ILE A 76 -4.41 -1.88 5.42
N VAL A 77 -5.13 -2.28 4.37
CA VAL A 77 -4.90 -3.58 3.73
C VAL A 77 -3.78 -3.53 2.68
N LEU A 78 -3.51 -2.37 2.08
CA LEU A 78 -2.50 -2.27 1.00
C LEU A 78 -1.10 -2.73 1.44
N VAL A 79 -0.65 -2.32 2.63
CA VAL A 79 0.73 -2.56 3.10
C VAL A 79 1.02 -4.05 3.30
N PRO A 80 0.21 -4.83 4.04
CA PRO A 80 0.44 -6.26 4.16
C PRO A 80 0.28 -7.03 2.84
N VAL A 81 -0.54 -6.55 1.89
CA VAL A 81 -0.62 -7.14 0.55
C VAL A 81 0.68 -6.90 -0.24
N LEU A 82 1.26 -5.69 -0.17
CA LEU A 82 2.59 -5.40 -0.74
C LEU A 82 3.68 -6.26 -0.07
N ALA A 83 3.62 -6.40 1.26
CA ALA A 83 4.52 -7.26 2.03
C ALA A 83 4.45 -8.72 1.56
N SER A 84 3.24 -9.22 1.25
CA SER A 84 3.06 -10.57 0.71
C SER A 84 3.83 -10.76 -0.59
N GLY A 85 3.84 -9.76 -1.47
CA GLY A 85 4.66 -9.76 -2.68
C GLY A 85 6.16 -9.93 -2.39
N SER A 86 6.68 -9.22 -1.39
CA SER A 86 8.06 -9.37 -0.91
C SER A 86 8.33 -10.77 -0.33
N VAL A 87 7.42 -11.34 0.46
CA VAL A 87 7.59 -12.68 1.03
C VAL A 87 7.58 -13.74 -0.09
N PHE A 88 6.74 -13.61 -1.11
CA PHE A 88 6.76 -14.51 -2.28
C PHE A 88 8.11 -14.45 -3.04
N LEU A 89 8.83 -13.32 -3.01
CA LEU A 89 10.17 -13.21 -3.61
C LEU A 89 11.23 -14.03 -2.88
N LEU A 90 11.04 -14.35 -1.59
CA LEU A 90 11.96 -15.22 -0.83
C LEU A 90 11.99 -16.67 -1.35
N ARG A 91 11.05 -17.05 -2.23
CA ARG A 91 10.89 -18.41 -2.77
C ARG A 91 10.67 -19.49 -1.71
N ARG A 92 10.23 -19.10 -0.52
CA ARG A 92 9.79 -19.99 0.56
C ARG A 92 8.27 -20.11 0.54
N LYS A 93 7.76 -21.01 -0.32
CA LYS A 93 6.32 -21.13 -0.62
C LYS A 93 5.44 -21.26 0.63
N GLY A 94 5.85 -22.07 1.62
CA GLY A 94 5.10 -22.24 2.87
C GLY A 94 4.96 -20.94 3.66
N LEU A 95 6.07 -20.24 3.89
CA LEU A 95 6.07 -18.96 4.59
C LEU A 95 5.23 -17.90 3.86
N ALA A 96 5.35 -17.84 2.53
CA ALA A 96 4.59 -16.90 1.73
C ALA A 96 3.09 -17.18 1.75
N LEU A 97 2.69 -18.46 1.71
CA LEU A 97 1.29 -18.84 1.82
C LEU A 97 0.72 -18.55 3.21
N VAL A 98 1.46 -18.89 4.28
CA VAL A 98 1.03 -18.60 5.66
C VAL A 98 0.83 -17.11 5.87
N PHE A 99 1.79 -16.28 5.43
CA PHE A 99 1.66 -14.84 5.53
C PHE A 99 0.51 -14.30 4.68
N PHE A 100 0.35 -14.78 3.45
CA PHE A 100 -0.78 -14.39 2.60
C PHE A 100 -2.13 -14.75 3.22
N LEU A 101 -2.27 -15.95 3.79
CA LEU A 101 -3.49 -16.39 4.47
C LEU A 101 -3.77 -15.55 5.71
N TYR A 102 -2.74 -15.22 6.49
CA TYR A 102 -2.85 -14.28 7.61
C TYR A 102 -3.43 -12.94 7.15
N VAL A 103 -2.89 -12.36 6.07
CA VAL A 103 -3.36 -11.09 5.52
C VAL A 103 -4.81 -11.22 5.04
N LEU A 104 -5.14 -12.27 4.30
CA LEU A 104 -6.46 -12.49 3.73
C LEU A 104 -7.53 -12.64 4.83
N VAL A 105 -7.29 -13.50 5.82
CA VAL A 105 -8.23 -13.74 6.92
C VAL A 105 -8.39 -12.48 7.76
N THR A 106 -7.30 -11.81 8.12
CA THR A 106 -7.35 -10.61 8.96
C THR A 106 -8.04 -9.45 8.24
N ALA A 107 -7.78 -9.27 6.93
CA ALA A 107 -8.46 -8.28 6.12
C ALA A 107 -9.96 -8.58 5.97
N LEU A 108 -10.34 -9.84 5.77
CA LEU A 108 -11.74 -10.24 5.72
C LEU A 108 -12.47 -9.97 7.05
N LEU A 109 -11.85 -10.32 8.18
CA LEU A 109 -12.42 -10.03 9.50
C LEU A 109 -12.59 -8.53 9.73
N MET A 110 -11.59 -7.73 9.36
CA MET A 110 -11.69 -6.27 9.40
C MET A 110 -12.84 -5.77 8.53
N LEU A 111 -13.00 -6.28 7.30
CA LEU A 111 -14.05 -5.87 6.38
C LEU A 111 -15.44 -6.14 6.96
N LEU A 112 -15.65 -7.31 7.54
CA LEU A 112 -16.93 -7.70 8.15
C LEU A 112 -17.29 -6.75 9.30
N GLN A 113 -16.33 -6.41 10.16
CA GLN A 113 -16.57 -5.44 11.25
C GLN A 113 -16.77 -4.02 10.72
N LEU A 114 -16.01 -3.61 9.70
CA LEU A 114 -16.07 -2.28 9.12
C LEU A 114 -17.44 -1.99 8.50
N ILE A 115 -18.07 -2.97 7.85
CA ILE A 115 -19.38 -2.79 7.20
C ILE A 115 -20.43 -2.33 8.22
N VAL A 116 -20.48 -2.97 9.39
CA VAL A 116 -21.46 -2.69 10.43
C VAL A 116 -21.05 -1.56 11.40
N ALA A 117 -19.76 -1.25 11.50
CA ALA A 117 -19.27 -0.25 12.44
C ALA A 117 -19.80 1.17 12.13
N PRO A 118 -20.26 1.93 13.14
CA PRO A 118 -20.62 3.33 12.95
C PRO A 118 -19.36 4.17 12.72
N VAL A 119 -19.51 5.22 11.91
CA VAL A 119 -18.48 6.26 11.73
C VAL A 119 -18.92 7.47 12.53
N ASP A 120 -18.02 7.98 13.37
CA ASP A 120 -18.24 9.23 14.10
C ASP A 120 -18.11 10.40 13.13
N VAL A 121 -19.25 10.90 12.66
CA VAL A 121 -19.32 11.97 11.65
C VAL A 121 -18.81 13.30 12.17
N ASP A 122 -18.90 13.54 13.49
CA ASP A 122 -18.45 14.78 14.12
C ASP A 122 -16.91 14.89 14.13
N ARG A 123 -16.22 13.77 13.92
CA ARG A 123 -14.76 13.69 13.79
C ARG A 123 -14.27 13.72 12.34
N LEU A 124 -15.18 13.75 11.37
CA LEU A 124 -14.80 13.89 9.97
C LEU A 124 -14.57 15.38 9.64
N PRO A 125 -13.44 15.73 8.99
CA PRO A 125 -13.25 17.10 8.57
C PRO A 125 -14.20 17.45 7.42
N ASP A 126 -14.73 18.68 7.40
CA ASP A 126 -15.57 19.17 6.29
C ASP A 126 -14.82 19.07 4.94
N LYS A 127 -13.55 19.49 4.94
CA LYS A 127 -12.55 19.29 3.87
C LYS A 127 -11.16 19.21 4.49
N GLY A 128 -10.29 18.38 3.92
CA GLY A 128 -8.91 18.23 4.38
C GLY A 128 -8.51 16.77 4.63
N LEU A 129 -7.30 16.58 5.14
CA LEU A 129 -6.73 15.25 5.38
C LEU A 129 -7.29 14.65 6.67
N THR A 130 -7.65 13.37 6.62
CA THR A 130 -7.94 12.59 7.83
C THR A 130 -6.73 11.75 8.20
N VAL A 131 -6.39 11.71 9.49
CA VAL A 131 -5.21 10.99 9.97
C VAL A 131 -5.62 10.03 11.09
N GLY A 132 -5.11 8.80 11.04
CA GLY A 132 -5.07 7.92 12.21
C GLY A 132 -6.39 7.25 12.61
N GLY A 133 -7.41 7.24 11.74
CA GLY A 133 -8.62 6.44 11.98
C GLY A 133 -9.51 6.92 13.13
N SER A 134 -9.37 8.18 13.57
CA SER A 134 -10.03 8.70 14.80
C SER A 134 -11.57 8.66 14.77
N ALA A 135 -12.18 8.63 13.59
CA ALA A 135 -13.62 8.52 13.39
C ALA A 135 -14.11 7.06 13.30
N MET A 136 -13.21 6.07 13.38
CA MET A 136 -13.58 4.65 13.46
C MET A 136 -13.69 4.16 14.90
N SER A 137 -14.59 3.20 15.12
CA SER A 137 -14.68 2.46 16.39
C SER A 137 -13.38 1.70 16.72
N GLU A 138 -13.10 1.52 18.01
CA GLU A 138 -11.92 0.79 18.49
C GLU A 138 -11.85 -0.65 17.96
N ALA A 139 -13.02 -1.31 17.85
CA ALA A 139 -13.15 -2.66 17.32
C ALA A 139 -12.55 -2.80 15.90
N VAL A 140 -12.67 -1.77 15.06
CA VAL A 140 -12.06 -1.74 13.72
C VAL A 140 -10.62 -1.20 13.79
N ARG A 141 -10.35 -0.20 14.66
CA ARG A 141 -9.04 0.46 14.71
C ARG A 141 -7.90 -0.49 15.10
N GLN A 142 -8.14 -1.48 15.97
CA GLN A 142 -7.13 -2.47 16.36
C GLN A 142 -6.51 -3.21 15.16
N TYR A 143 -7.25 -3.38 14.06
CA TYR A 143 -6.75 -4.03 12.85
C TYR A 143 -5.62 -3.25 12.18
N SER A 144 -5.48 -1.95 12.43
CA SER A 144 -4.39 -1.12 11.87
C SER A 144 -3.01 -1.68 12.23
N PHE A 145 -2.82 -2.09 13.48
CA PHE A 145 -1.56 -2.68 13.91
C PHE A 145 -1.35 -4.07 13.28
N TRP A 146 -2.36 -4.94 13.36
CA TRP A 146 -2.25 -6.31 12.86
C TRP A 146 -2.08 -6.37 11.33
N LEU A 147 -2.68 -5.47 10.57
CA LEU A 147 -2.50 -5.42 9.12
C LEU A 147 -1.33 -4.52 8.72
N SER A 148 -1.46 -3.20 8.83
CA SER A 148 -0.41 -2.27 8.38
C SER A 148 0.84 -2.29 9.25
N GLY A 149 0.71 -2.42 10.57
CA GLY A 149 1.86 -2.48 11.47
C GLY A 149 2.74 -3.70 11.19
N VAL A 150 2.17 -4.90 11.31
CA VAL A 150 2.86 -6.16 11.00
C VAL A 150 3.29 -6.21 9.53
N GLY A 151 2.43 -5.80 8.60
CA GLY A 151 2.73 -5.73 7.17
C GLY A 151 3.94 -4.83 6.88
N GLY A 152 4.01 -3.65 7.49
CA GLY A 152 5.13 -2.72 7.36
C GLY A 152 6.43 -3.30 7.92
N ILE A 153 6.38 -3.91 9.11
CA ILE A 153 7.53 -4.60 9.71
C ILE A 153 8.04 -5.70 8.79
N VAL A 154 7.14 -6.54 8.26
CA VAL A 154 7.51 -7.63 7.35
C VAL A 154 8.08 -7.09 6.05
N LEU A 155 7.46 -6.07 5.44
CA LEU A 155 7.95 -5.46 4.20
C LEU A 155 9.36 -4.89 4.37
N LEU A 156 9.60 -4.15 5.45
CA LEU A 156 10.92 -3.58 5.76
C LEU A 156 11.96 -4.68 6.05
N ALA A 157 11.63 -5.63 6.91
CA ALA A 157 12.54 -6.70 7.28
C ALA A 157 12.90 -7.59 6.09
N VAL A 158 11.90 -8.01 5.29
CA VAL A 158 12.10 -8.90 4.14
C VAL A 158 12.86 -8.20 3.02
N SER A 159 12.55 -6.92 2.73
CA SER A 159 13.27 -6.17 1.71
C SER A 159 14.73 -5.94 2.11
N LEU A 160 15.00 -5.55 3.35
CA LEU A 160 16.38 -5.38 3.84
C LEU A 160 17.14 -6.71 3.87
N TYR A 161 16.53 -7.77 4.41
CA TYR A 161 17.12 -9.10 4.41
C TYR A 161 17.45 -9.57 2.99
N SER A 162 16.52 -9.38 2.04
CA SER A 162 16.71 -9.75 0.64
C SER A 162 17.85 -8.96 0.00
N PHE A 163 18.00 -7.67 0.33
CA PHE A 163 19.15 -6.88 -0.10
C PHE A 163 20.46 -7.42 0.48
N ILE A 164 20.54 -7.68 1.79
CA ILE A 164 21.77 -8.20 2.42
C ILE A 164 22.21 -9.51 1.75
N ARG A 165 21.26 -10.39 1.44
CA ARG A 165 21.52 -11.70 0.83
C ARG A 165 21.87 -11.66 -0.65
N THR A 166 21.31 -10.74 -1.42
CA THR A 166 21.43 -10.72 -2.89
C THR A 166 22.23 -9.55 -3.44
N ARG A 167 22.45 -8.53 -2.61
CA ARG A 167 22.97 -7.19 -2.97
C ARG A 167 22.22 -6.52 -4.12
N TYR A 168 21.01 -7.00 -4.40
CA TYR A 168 20.17 -6.46 -5.45
C TYR A 168 19.50 -5.16 -4.99
N TRP A 169 19.89 -4.05 -5.61
CA TRP A 169 19.45 -2.71 -5.24
C TRP A 169 17.94 -2.48 -5.31
N GLY A 170 17.19 -3.24 -6.12
CA GLY A 170 15.73 -3.13 -6.14
C GLY A 170 15.09 -3.44 -4.78
N ASN A 171 15.73 -4.27 -3.97
CA ASN A 171 15.27 -4.54 -2.60
C ASN A 171 15.45 -3.32 -1.67
N LEU A 172 16.50 -2.50 -1.88
CA LEU A 172 16.63 -1.23 -1.16
C LEU A 172 15.57 -0.21 -1.58
N PHE A 173 15.23 -0.15 -2.86
CA PHE A 173 14.13 0.71 -3.32
C PHE A 173 12.79 0.35 -2.67
N ILE A 174 12.50 -0.95 -2.52
CA ILE A 174 11.33 -1.42 -1.75
C ILE A 174 11.42 -0.99 -0.29
N PHE A 175 12.58 -1.21 0.34
CA PHE A 175 12.82 -0.84 1.74
C PHE A 175 12.60 0.66 1.98
N PHE A 176 13.27 1.52 1.20
CA PHE A 176 13.15 2.97 1.34
C PHE A 176 11.76 3.48 0.97
N GLY A 177 11.12 2.90 -0.05
CA GLY A 177 9.73 3.22 -0.38
C GLY A 177 8.80 2.97 0.81
N ALA A 178 8.89 1.78 1.42
CA ALA A 178 8.10 1.43 2.61
C ALA A 178 8.45 2.31 3.83
N LEU A 179 9.73 2.65 4.00
CA LEU A 179 10.19 3.49 5.09
C LEU A 179 9.66 4.91 4.98
N VAL A 180 9.69 5.50 3.77
CA VAL A 180 9.16 6.84 3.50
C VAL A 180 7.65 6.89 3.79
N MET A 181 6.86 5.92 3.32
CA MET A 181 5.42 5.85 3.61
C MET A 181 5.16 5.72 5.12
N SER A 182 5.92 4.85 5.80
CA SER A 182 5.78 4.63 7.26
C SER A 182 6.13 5.90 8.06
N ALA A 183 7.15 6.63 7.62
CA ALA A 183 7.56 7.89 8.23
C ALA A 183 6.50 8.97 8.03
N GLY A 184 5.96 9.13 6.83
CA GLY A 184 4.92 10.13 6.57
C GLY A 184 3.63 9.88 7.34
N GLY A 185 3.21 8.62 7.49
CA GLY A 185 2.10 8.26 8.37
C GLY A 185 2.30 8.71 9.82
N ARG A 186 3.52 8.54 10.35
CA ARG A 186 3.88 8.99 11.71
C ARG A 186 3.94 10.52 11.83
N LEU A 187 4.51 11.19 10.83
CA LEU A 187 4.59 12.65 10.80
C LEU A 187 3.20 13.29 10.70
N ALA A 188 2.29 12.67 9.97
CA ALA A 188 0.89 13.09 9.90
C ALA A 188 0.23 13.04 11.28
N VAL A 189 0.42 11.94 12.02
CA VAL A 189 -0.09 11.79 13.40
C VAL A 189 0.57 12.80 14.35
N ALA A 190 1.84 13.14 14.13
CA ALA A 190 2.58 14.12 14.91
C ALA A 190 2.24 15.59 14.59
N GLY A 191 1.21 15.86 13.77
CA GLY A 191 0.74 17.21 13.47
C GLY A 191 1.24 17.79 12.13
N LEU A 192 1.87 16.99 11.27
CA LEU A 192 2.31 17.38 9.93
C LEU A 192 1.52 16.64 8.83
N PRO A 193 0.18 16.80 8.74
CA PRO A 193 -0.67 16.01 7.84
C PRO A 193 -0.30 16.20 6.37
N ALA A 194 0.17 17.39 5.96
CA ALA A 194 0.55 17.68 4.58
C ALA A 194 1.71 16.79 4.05
N LEU A 195 2.50 16.19 4.94
CA LEU A 195 3.57 15.26 4.54
C LEU A 195 3.07 13.87 4.18
N LEU A 196 1.84 13.51 4.56
CA LEU A 196 1.27 12.20 4.25
C LEU A 196 1.20 11.95 2.74
N PRO A 197 0.51 12.77 1.93
CA PRO A 197 0.34 12.46 0.51
C PRO A 197 1.66 12.56 -0.26
N LEU A 198 2.58 13.42 0.18
CA LEU A 198 3.94 13.53 -0.37
C LEU A 198 4.73 12.24 -0.14
N SER A 199 4.70 11.73 1.09
CA SER A 199 5.39 10.49 1.45
C SER A 199 4.81 9.28 0.72
N GLU A 200 3.50 9.25 0.51
CA GLU A 200 2.80 8.18 -0.21
C GLU A 200 3.20 8.19 -1.68
N LEU A 201 3.20 9.36 -2.32
CA LEU A 201 3.62 9.53 -3.71
C LEU A 201 5.09 9.11 -3.91
N VAL A 202 6.01 9.62 -3.09
CA VAL A 202 7.44 9.29 -3.20
C VAL A 202 7.67 7.81 -2.90
N GLY A 203 7.04 7.32 -1.83
CA GLY A 203 7.21 5.96 -1.34
C GLY A 203 6.71 4.91 -2.35
N ILE A 204 5.55 5.13 -2.97
CA ILE A 204 4.99 4.19 -3.94
C ILE A 204 5.81 4.12 -5.23
N ILE A 205 6.39 5.25 -5.67
CA ILE A 205 7.28 5.31 -6.83
C ILE A 205 8.56 4.52 -6.54
N LEU A 206 9.19 4.75 -5.37
CA LEU A 206 10.39 4.02 -4.95
C LEU A 206 10.11 2.52 -4.87
N LEU A 207 9.01 2.13 -4.22
CA LEU A 207 8.62 0.72 -4.11
C LEU A 207 8.45 0.09 -5.49
N TYR A 208 7.69 0.74 -6.38
CA TYR A 208 7.48 0.24 -7.74
C TYR A 208 8.79 0.08 -8.52
N ILE A 209 9.70 1.06 -8.43
CA ILE A 209 11.02 0.99 -9.06
C ILE A 209 11.77 -0.28 -8.64
N GLY A 210 11.70 -0.63 -7.35
CA GLY A 210 12.32 -1.83 -6.82
C GLY A 210 11.71 -3.13 -7.33
N VAL A 211 10.38 -3.18 -7.43
CA VAL A 211 9.65 -4.37 -7.89
C VAL A 211 9.76 -4.55 -9.41
N ALA A 212 9.56 -3.49 -10.19
CA ALA A 212 9.52 -3.55 -11.64
C ALA A 212 10.86 -4.02 -12.25
N ARG A 213 11.98 -3.78 -11.56
CA ARG A 213 13.31 -4.18 -12.00
C ARG A 213 13.70 -5.61 -11.58
N HIS A 214 12.90 -6.30 -10.76
CA HIS A 214 13.32 -7.52 -10.10
C HIS A 214 13.67 -8.66 -11.10
N PRO A 215 14.87 -9.28 -11.05
CA PRO A 215 15.35 -10.27 -12.05
C PRO A 215 14.52 -11.55 -12.15
N GLY A 216 13.69 -11.85 -11.15
CA GLY A 216 12.66 -12.89 -11.24
C GLY A 216 11.72 -12.71 -12.44
N SER A 217 11.65 -11.48 -12.98
CA SER A 217 10.92 -11.10 -14.18
C SER A 217 11.64 -11.52 -15.49
N ARG A 218 12.93 -11.93 -15.49
CA ARG A 218 13.70 -12.23 -16.72
C ARG A 218 14.06 -13.70 -16.96
N ARG A 219 13.86 -14.60 -15.98
CA ARG A 219 14.49 -15.94 -16.01
C ARG A 219 13.72 -17.07 -16.71
N GLN A 220 12.53 -16.81 -17.27
CA GLN A 220 11.75 -17.84 -17.98
C GLN A 220 12.09 -17.97 -19.47
N THR A 221 12.62 -16.92 -20.11
CA THR A 221 12.99 -16.96 -21.54
C THR A 221 14.30 -17.72 -21.82
N ALA A 222 15.13 -17.97 -20.81
CA ALA A 222 16.40 -18.67 -20.96
C ALA A 222 16.30 -20.20 -20.77
N ARG A 223 15.12 -20.73 -20.44
CA ARG A 223 14.88 -22.17 -20.23
C ARG A 223 14.15 -22.86 -21.38
N SER A 224 13.89 -22.15 -22.48
CA SER A 224 13.20 -22.67 -23.66
C SER A 224 14.10 -22.76 -24.90
N MET A 225 15.41 -22.62 -24.76
CA MET A 225 16.34 -23.02 -25.81
C MET A 225 16.77 -24.45 -25.50
N PRO A 226 16.41 -25.45 -26.34
CA PRO A 226 17.12 -26.71 -26.35
C PRO A 226 18.58 -26.42 -26.68
N ASP A 227 19.49 -27.04 -25.92
CA ASP A 227 20.91 -27.03 -26.24
C ASP A 227 21.08 -27.53 -27.69
N ALA A 228 21.60 -26.67 -28.56
CA ALA A 228 21.95 -26.96 -29.95
C ALA A 228 23.47 -27.14 -30.06
#